data_AF-A0A661J310-F1
#
_entry.id   AF-A0A661J310-F1
#
_cell.length_a   1.000
_cell.length_b   1.000
_cell.length_c   1.000
_cell.angle_alpha   90.00
_cell.angle_beta   90.00
_cell.angle_gamma   90.00
#
_symmetry.space_group_name_H-M   'P 1'
#
loop_
_entity.id
_entity.type
_entity.pdbx_description
1 polymer ?
#
loop_
_entity_poly.entity_id
_entity_poly.type
_entity_poly.pdbx_seq_one_letter_code
_entity_poly.pdbx_strand_id
1 'polypeptide(L)' 'MLGDVAEAIDLWNDLGVFMNGAEVYVKNNAQDGVGNTMNSGKIVINGDVGNILAHSMRE' A
#
# COMPACT_ATOMS: atom_id res chain seq x y z
N MET A 1 16.13 -4.33 11.77
CA MET A 1 15.94 -4.47 10.31
C MET A 1 15.01 -3.36 9.88
N LEU A 2 15.51 -2.34 9.20
CA LEU A 2 14.67 -1.41 8.44
C LEU A 2 14.23 -2.20 7.21
N GLY A 3 13.09 -2.91 7.33
CA GLY A 3 12.44 -3.53 6.17
C GLY A 3 12.15 -2.44 5.16
N ASP A 4 12.31 -2.77 3.87
CA ASP A 4 12.35 -1.86 2.74
C ASP A 4 11.42 -0.63 2.87
N VAL A 5 11.95 0.49 3.35
CA VAL A 5 11.18 1.74 3.47
C VAL A 5 11.09 2.36 2.09
N ALA A 6 10.06 1.99 1.33
CA ALA A 6 9.69 2.71 0.13
C ALA A 6 9.03 4.03 0.56
N GLU A 7 9.81 5.11 0.63
CA GLU A 7 9.27 6.46 0.79
C GLU A 7 8.58 6.86 -0.50
N ALA A 8 7.29 6.59 -0.54
CA ALA A 8 6.47 6.84 -1.70
C ALA A 8 5.83 8.22 -1.57
N ILE A 9 6.24 9.14 -2.43
CA ILE A 9 5.67 10.49 -2.52
C ILE A 9 4.65 10.44 -3.67
N ASP A 10 3.37 10.52 -3.32
CA ASP A 10 2.24 10.63 -4.25
C ASP A 10 2.22 9.51 -5.30
N LEU A 11 1.93 8.29 -4.85
CA LEU A 11 1.93 7.13 -5.72
C LEU A 11 0.65 7.05 -6.55
N TRP A 12 0.86 6.72 -7.82
CA TRP A 12 -0.11 6.13 -8.74
C TRP A 12 -1.05 5.10 -8.09
N ASN A 13 -2.15 4.82 -8.78
CA ASN A 13 -3.08 3.76 -8.43
C ASN A 13 -2.37 2.42 -8.21
N ASP A 14 -3.00 1.56 -7.40
CA ASP A 14 -2.60 0.16 -7.17
C ASP A 14 -1.30 -0.02 -6.37
N LEU A 15 -0.99 0.90 -5.44
CA LEU A 15 0.11 0.70 -4.48
C LEU A 15 -0.03 -0.64 -3.74
N GLY A 16 0.99 -1.49 -3.84
CA GLY A 16 0.99 -2.78 -3.16
C GLY A 16 0.08 -3.83 -3.81
N VAL A 17 -0.30 -3.64 -5.08
CA VAL A 17 -1.04 -4.65 -5.81
C VAL A 17 -0.26 -5.96 -5.89
N PHE A 18 -0.92 -7.07 -5.58
CA PHE A 18 -0.29 -8.40 -5.46
C PHE A 18 0.84 -8.51 -4.42
N MET A 19 1.00 -7.55 -3.51
CA MET A 19 2.07 -7.57 -2.51
C MET A 19 2.00 -8.82 -1.64
N ASN A 20 3.16 -9.41 -1.35
CA ASN A 20 3.26 -10.68 -0.60
C ASN A 20 4.44 -10.66 0.37
N GLY A 21 4.32 -9.86 1.43
CA GLY A 21 5.16 -9.94 2.63
C GLY A 21 5.99 -8.69 2.93
N ALA A 22 5.96 -7.67 2.08
CA ALA A 22 6.70 -6.43 2.30
C ALA A 22 5.98 -5.49 3.28
N GLU A 23 6.74 -4.60 3.91
CA GLU A 23 6.21 -3.48 4.69
C GLU A 23 6.44 -2.16 3.94
N VAL A 24 5.39 -1.38 3.74
CA VAL A 24 5.44 -0.09 3.05
C VAL A 24 4.91 1.01 3.97
N TYR A 25 5.62 2.13 4.04
CA TYR A 25 5.26 3.30 4.85
C TYR A 25 5.18 4.54 3.97
N VAL A 26 3.97 5.04 3.75
CA VAL A 26 3.69 6.24 2.95
C VAL A 26 3.45 7.41 3.89
N LYS A 27 4.21 8.49 3.72
CA LYS A 27 4.16 9.68 4.60
C LYS A 27 3.07 10.71 4.20
N ASN A 28 2.43 10.53 3.05
CA ASN A 28 1.41 11.40 2.48
C ASN A 28 0.17 10.59 2.07
N ASN A 29 -0.72 11.20 1.29
CA ASN A 29 -1.88 10.53 0.69
C ASN A 29 -1.47 9.45 -0.32
N ALA A 30 -2.36 8.49 -0.55
CA ALA A 30 -2.29 7.49 -1.61
C ALA A 30 -3.56 7.49 -2.47
N GLN A 31 -3.44 7.05 -3.72
CA GLN A 31 -4.55 7.05 -4.69
C GLN A 31 -5.41 5.79 -4.58
N ASP A 32 -6.16 5.47 -5.63
CA ASP A 32 -7.09 4.35 -5.65
C ASP A 32 -6.36 3.00 -5.66
N GLY A 33 -7.00 1.96 -5.10
CA GLY A 33 -6.55 0.57 -5.24
C GLY A 33 -5.38 0.16 -4.35
N VAL A 34 -5.06 0.93 -3.31
CA VAL A 34 -4.01 0.54 -2.34
C VAL A 34 -4.29 -0.86 -1.79
N GLY A 35 -3.31 -1.77 -1.85
CA GLY A 35 -3.42 -3.14 -1.36
C GLY A 35 -4.31 -4.05 -2.20
N ASN A 36 -4.65 -3.66 -3.43
CA ASN A 36 -5.49 -4.48 -4.30
C ASN A 36 -4.87 -5.86 -4.52
N THR A 37 -5.61 -6.93 -4.22
CA THR A 37 -5.15 -8.31 -4.44
C THR A 37 -3.88 -8.67 -3.64
N MET A 38 -3.58 -7.92 -2.56
CA MET A 38 -2.50 -8.19 -1.61
C MET A 38 -2.69 -9.55 -0.91
N ASN A 39 -1.61 -10.31 -0.80
CA ASN A 39 -1.56 -11.62 -0.15
C ASN A 39 -1.08 -11.56 1.29
N SER A 40 -0.07 -10.72 1.59
CA SER A 40 0.50 -10.61 2.93
C SER A 40 1.39 -9.37 3.01
N GLY A 41 1.73 -8.95 4.24
CA GLY A 41 2.59 -7.80 4.51
C GLY A 41 1.84 -6.67 5.21
N LYS A 42 2.34 -5.45 5.06
CA LYS A 42 1.77 -4.27 5.74
C LYS A 42 1.93 -3.02 4.89
N ILE A 43 0.87 -2.23 4.74
CA ILE A 43 0.94 -0.88 4.17
C ILE A 43 0.41 0.09 5.22
N VAL A 44 1.20 1.09 5.57
CA VAL A 44 0.81 2.18 6.48
C VAL A 44 0.80 3.47 5.70
N ILE A 45 -0.37 4.11 5.60
CA ILE A 45 -0.53 5.42 4.97
C ILE A 45 -0.76 6.45 6.08
N ASN A 46 0.10 7.47 6.15
CA ASN A 46 -0.09 8.64 7.01
C ASN A 46 -0.68 9.79 6.20
N GLY A 47 -1.91 9.58 5.75
CA GLY A 47 -2.66 10.48 4.87
C GLY A 47 -3.98 9.84 4.48
N ASP A 48 -4.64 10.41 3.50
CA ASP A 48 -5.89 9.88 2.95
C ASP A 48 -5.61 8.81 1.87
N VAL A 49 -6.58 7.91 1.69
CA VAL A 49 -6.57 6.92 0.60
C VAL A 49 -7.79 7.13 -0.29
N GLY A 50 -7.58 6.97 -1.60
CA GLY A 50 -8.64 6.95 -2.60
C GLY A 50 -9.59 5.76 -2.47
N ASN A 51 -10.32 5.49 -3.55
CA ASN A 51 -11.31 4.43 -3.61
C ASN A 51 -10.69 3.04 -3.72
N ILE A 52 -11.50 2.00 -3.45
CA ILE A 52 -11.13 0.60 -3.73
C ILE A 52 -9.93 0.14 -2.85
N LEU A 53 -9.75 0.74 -1.66
CA LEU A 53 -8.76 0.30 -0.67
C LEU A 53 -8.94 -1.20 -0.34
N ALA A 54 -7.83 -1.92 -0.38
CA ALA A 54 -7.69 -3.34 -0.09
C ALA A 54 -8.63 -4.25 -0.92
N HIS A 55 -9.02 -3.82 -2.12
CA HIS A 55 -9.92 -4.60 -2.94
C HIS A 55 -9.35 -5.97 -3.27
N SER A 56 -10.12 -7.03 -3.05
CA SER A 56 -9.66 -8.42 -3.27
C SER A 56 -8.40 -8.82 -2.47
N MET A 57 -8.04 -8.09 -1.40
CA MET A 57 -7.01 -8.54 -0.44
C MET A 57 -7.41 -9.89 0.17
N ARG A 58 -6.43 -10.79 0.32
CA ARG A 58 -6.68 -12.18 0.71
C ARG A 58 -6.29 -12.50 2.15
N GLU A 59 -5.20 -11.91 2.66
CA GLU A 59 -4.75 -12.05 4.06
C GLU A 59 -4.15 -10.75 4.57
#